data_AF-A0A0D1JBZ2-F1
#
_entry.id   AF-A0A0D1JBZ2-F1
#
_cell.length_a   1.000
_cell.length_b   1.000
_cell.length_c   1.000
_cell.angle_alpha   90.00
_cell.angle_beta   90.00
_cell.angle_gamma   90.00
#
_symmetry.space_group_name_H-M   'P 1'
#
loop_
_entity.id
_entity.type
_entity.pdbx_description
1 polymer ?
#
loop_
_entity_poly.entity_id
_entity_poly.type
_entity_poly.pdbx_seq_one_letter_code
_entity_poly.pdbx_strand_id
1 'polypeptide(L)'
;MVKNKTGVSLPEDEAGFIALHIVNAELNEEMPNIINITKVMQEILSIVKYHFKIEFSEESLHYYRFVTHLKFFAQRLFNGTHMESQDDFLLDTVKEKYHRTYECTKKIQTYIEREYEHKLTSDELLYLTIHIERVVKQA
;
A
#
# COMPACT_ATOMS: atom_id res chain seq x y z
N MET A 1 3.68 19.67 -26.58
CA MET A 1 4.02 21.09 -26.28
C MET A 1 5.47 21.46 -26.63
N VAL A 2 6.49 20.62 -26.37
CA VAL A 2 7.89 20.88 -26.80
C VAL A 2 8.05 20.76 -28.32
N LYS A 3 7.66 19.61 -28.91
CA LYS A 3 7.71 19.39 -30.38
C LYS A 3 7.04 20.49 -31.20
N ASN A 4 5.91 21.02 -30.74
CA ASN A 4 5.19 22.09 -31.45
C ASN A 4 5.92 23.44 -31.38
N LYS A 5 6.75 23.67 -30.34
CA LYS A 5 7.51 24.91 -30.16
C LYS A 5 8.92 24.86 -30.77
N THR A 6 9.57 23.70 -30.71
CA THR A 6 11.00 23.55 -31.06
C THR A 6 11.24 22.59 -32.23
N GLY A 7 10.23 21.85 -32.66
CA GLY A 7 10.38 20.76 -33.64
C GLY A 7 11.00 19.48 -33.08
N VAL A 8 11.53 19.51 -31.86
CA VAL A 8 12.24 18.36 -31.25
C VAL A 8 11.23 17.37 -30.66
N SER A 9 11.34 16.11 -31.06
CA SER A 9 10.63 15.00 -30.42
C SER A 9 11.51 14.41 -29.33
N LEU A 10 11.11 14.56 -28.08
CA LEU A 10 11.80 13.95 -26.95
C LEU A 10 11.45 12.45 -26.86
N PRO A 11 12.38 11.60 -26.40
CA PRO A 11 12.06 10.22 -26.05
C PRO A 11 11.11 10.16 -24.85
N GLU A 12 10.43 9.03 -24.66
CA GLU A 12 9.45 8.84 -23.58
C GLU A 12 10.07 9.00 -22.19
N ASP A 13 11.33 8.61 -22.02
CA ASP A 13 12.08 8.72 -20.76
C ASP A 13 12.14 10.17 -20.23
N GLU A 14 12.16 11.17 -21.11
CA GLU A 14 12.15 12.59 -20.74
C GLU A 14 10.83 13.00 -20.07
N ALA A 15 9.71 12.33 -20.37
CA ALA A 15 8.45 12.58 -19.68
C ALA A 15 8.55 12.24 -18.18
N GLY A 16 9.29 11.18 -17.83
CA GLY A 16 9.56 10.80 -16.44
C GLY A 16 10.41 11.83 -15.71
N PHE A 17 11.48 12.33 -16.33
CA PHE A 17 12.32 13.39 -15.75
C PHE A 17 11.57 14.71 -15.57
N ILE A 18 10.76 15.11 -16.55
CA ILE A 18 9.92 16.30 -16.45
C ILE A 18 8.91 16.14 -15.30
N ALA A 19 8.24 14.98 -15.21
CA ALA A 19 7.31 14.69 -14.12
C ALA A 19 8.00 14.78 -12.75
N LEU A 20 9.21 14.22 -12.62
CA LEU A 20 10.00 14.30 -11.39
C LEU A 20 10.33 15.75 -11.01
N HIS A 21 10.70 16.59 -11.98
CA HIS A 21 10.96 18.01 -11.73
C HIS A 21 9.71 18.77 -11.27
N ILE A 22 8.53 18.45 -11.82
CA ILE A 22 7.26 19.04 -11.38
C ILE A 22 6.97 18.62 -9.94
N VAL A 23 7.05 17.32 -9.62
CA VAL A 23 6.88 16.80 -8.26
C VAL A 23 7.85 17.48 -7.30
N ASN A 24 9.12 17.63 -7.68
CA ASN A 24 10.12 18.29 -6.85
C ASN A 24 9.83 19.79 -6.63
N ALA A 25 9.22 20.47 -7.59
CA ALA A 25 8.81 21.87 -7.44
C ALA A 25 7.59 22.00 -6.50
N GLU A 26 6.69 21.02 -6.52
CA GLU A 26 5.52 20.93 -5.64
C GLU A 26 5.87 20.46 -4.21
N LEU A 27 7.04 19.87 -3.97
CA LEU A 27 7.47 19.44 -2.61
C LEU A 27 7.57 20.59 -1.60
N ASN A 28 7.67 21.84 -2.05
CA ASN A 28 7.62 23.02 -1.16
C ASN A 28 6.20 23.35 -0.69
N GLU A 29 5.18 22.68 -1.25
CA GLU A 29 3.80 22.70 -0.81
C GLU A 29 3.43 21.32 -0.23
N GLU A 30 2.55 21.27 0.77
CA GLU A 30 2.10 19.99 1.30
C GLU A 30 1.34 19.24 0.20
N MET A 31 1.89 18.12 -0.30
CA MET A 31 1.16 17.18 -1.14
C MET A 31 0.32 16.25 -0.25
N PRO A 32 -0.97 16.56 0.02
CA PRO A 32 -1.70 15.93 1.12
C PRO A 32 -1.90 14.43 0.88
N ASN A 33 -1.96 14.03 -0.40
CA ASN A 33 -2.16 12.63 -0.79
C ASN A 33 -0.92 11.76 -0.47
N ILE A 34 0.30 12.28 -0.66
CA ILE A 34 1.53 11.51 -0.37
C ILE A 34 1.72 11.34 1.14
N ILE A 35 1.46 12.38 1.91
CA ILE A 35 1.57 12.35 3.38
C ILE A 35 0.59 11.33 3.96
N ASN A 36 -0.66 11.32 3.47
CA ASN A 36 -1.66 10.36 3.92
C ASN A 36 -1.30 8.92 3.56
N ILE A 37 -0.78 8.68 2.36
CA ILE A 37 -0.30 7.36 1.93
C ILE A 37 0.80 6.84 2.86
N THR A 38 1.85 7.64 3.11
CA THR A 38 2.96 7.20 3.96
C THR A 38 2.53 7.03 5.41
N LYS A 39 1.61 7.86 5.92
CA LYS A 39 1.02 7.73 7.26
C LYS A 39 0.32 6.39 7.44
N VAL A 40 -0.63 6.05 6.58
CA VAL A 40 -1.33 4.74 6.63
C VAL A 40 -0.35 3.58 6.58
N MET A 41 0.67 3.69 5.72
CA MET A 41 1.68 2.63 5.60
C MET A 41 2.40 2.39 6.92
N GLN A 42 2.85 3.46 7.59
CA GLN A 42 3.54 3.37 8.88
C GLN A 42 2.65 2.85 10.00
N GLU A 43 1.37 3.22 10.01
CA GLU A 43 0.39 2.75 10.99
C GLU A 43 0.14 1.25 10.84
N ILE A 44 -0.03 0.76 9.61
CA ILE A 44 -0.19 -0.67 9.34
C ILE A 44 1.08 -1.44 9.70
N LEU A 45 2.26 -0.96 9.28
CA LEU A 45 3.54 -1.57 9.67
C LEU A 45 3.68 -1.67 11.18
N SER A 46 3.30 -0.60 11.91
CA SER A 46 3.31 -0.58 13.37
C SER A 46 2.36 -1.63 13.95
N ILE A 47 1.12 -1.72 13.45
CA ILE A 47 0.15 -2.73 13.92
C ILE A 47 0.72 -4.15 13.74
N VAL A 48 1.31 -4.45 12.58
CA VAL A 48 1.93 -5.76 12.31
C VAL A 48 3.09 -6.02 13.26
N LYS A 49 4.01 -5.06 13.39
CA LYS A 49 5.18 -5.12 14.27
C LYS A 49 4.79 -5.44 15.71
N TYR A 50 3.85 -4.70 16.28
CA TYR A 50 3.40 -4.89 17.66
C TYR A 50 2.55 -6.15 17.84
N HIS A 51 1.73 -6.53 16.85
CA HIS A 51 0.93 -7.74 16.92
C HIS A 51 1.82 -8.99 17.02
N PHE A 52 2.85 -9.07 16.17
CA PHE A 52 3.72 -10.24 16.08
C PHE A 52 4.97 -10.17 16.98
N LYS A 53 5.25 -9.00 17.57
CA LYS A 53 6.45 -8.75 18.37
C LYS A 53 7.74 -9.03 17.60
N ILE A 54 7.78 -8.56 16.36
CA ILE A 54 8.91 -8.73 15.43
C ILE A 54 9.58 -7.39 15.15
N GLU A 55 10.79 -7.45 14.62
CA GLU A 55 11.43 -6.34 13.93
C GLU A 55 11.51 -6.70 12.45
N PHE A 56 11.26 -5.74 11.55
CA PHE A 56 11.39 -6.02 10.12
C PHE A 56 12.86 -5.98 9.70
N SER A 57 13.29 -6.96 8.91
CA SER A 57 14.54 -6.85 8.16
C SER A 57 14.31 -5.92 6.96
N GLU A 58 14.60 -4.64 7.14
CA GLU A 58 14.31 -3.61 6.13
C GLU A 58 15.07 -3.79 4.81
N GLU A 59 16.19 -4.52 4.85
CA GLU A 59 17.00 -4.87 3.68
C GLU A 59 16.48 -6.11 2.94
N SER A 60 15.51 -6.83 3.51
CA SER A 60 14.99 -8.06 2.90
C SER A 60 14.09 -7.76 1.70
N LEU A 61 14.17 -8.62 0.68
CA LEU A 61 13.27 -8.57 -0.48
C LEU A 61 11.80 -8.69 -0.07
N HIS A 62 11.52 -9.40 1.02
CA HIS A 62 10.18 -9.65 1.52
C HIS A 62 9.58 -8.40 2.16
N TYR A 63 10.37 -7.67 2.95
CA TYR A 63 9.97 -6.36 3.45
C TYR A 63 9.78 -5.36 2.32
N TYR A 64 10.72 -5.27 1.37
CA TYR A 64 10.59 -4.37 0.22
C TYR A 64 9.30 -4.62 -0.58
N ARG A 65 8.99 -5.89 -0.85
CA ARG A 65 7.72 -6.27 -1.49
C ARG A 65 6.54 -5.86 -0.62
N PHE A 66 6.58 -6.13 0.69
CA PHE A 66 5.49 -5.76 1.59
C PHE A 66 5.20 -4.26 1.58
N VAL A 67 6.23 -3.42 1.72
CA VAL A 67 6.11 -1.95 1.67
C VAL A 67 5.57 -1.48 0.31
N THR A 68 6.04 -2.07 -0.79
CA THR A 68 5.54 -1.77 -2.14
C THR A 68 4.04 -2.11 -2.26
N HIS A 69 3.65 -3.28 -1.77
CA HIS A 69 2.26 -3.72 -1.75
C HIS A 69 1.37 -2.83 -0.87
N LEU A 70 1.90 -2.36 0.24
CA LEU A 70 1.27 -1.41 1.16
C LEU A 70 1.07 -0.03 0.53
N LYS A 71 2.05 0.44 -0.24
CA LYS A 71 1.94 1.69 -1.00
C LYS A 71 0.77 1.64 -1.97
N PHE A 72 0.65 0.59 -2.77
CA PHE A 72 -0.46 0.44 -3.70
C PHE A 72 -1.81 0.29 -3.00
N PHE A 73 -1.84 -0.39 -1.84
CA PHE A 73 -3.02 -0.48 -1.00
C PHE A 73 -3.47 0.91 -0.51
N ALA A 74 -2.56 1.68 0.09
CA ALA A 74 -2.85 3.03 0.59
C ALA A 74 -3.25 3.98 -0.55
N GLN A 75 -2.63 3.87 -1.72
CA GLN A 75 -3.04 4.63 -2.91
C GLN A 75 -4.50 4.32 -3.31
N ARG A 76 -4.91 3.05 -3.33
CA ARG A 76 -6.30 2.67 -3.65
C ARG A 76 -7.28 3.20 -2.60
N LEU A 77 -6.90 3.12 -1.33
CA LEU A 77 -7.70 3.61 -0.21
C LEU A 77 -8.04 5.10 -0.37
N PHE A 78 -7.06 5.94 -0.69
CA PHE A 78 -7.28 7.38 -0.88
C PHE A 78 -7.84 7.78 -2.24
N ASN A 79 -7.68 6.94 -3.27
CA ASN A 79 -8.24 7.20 -4.60
C ASN A 79 -9.69 6.72 -4.76
N GLY A 80 -10.27 6.06 -3.75
CA GLY A 80 -11.65 5.57 -3.79
C GLY A 80 -11.90 4.48 -4.84
N THR A 81 -10.84 3.86 -5.36
CA THR A 81 -10.95 2.75 -6.30
C THR A 81 -11.28 1.48 -5.54
N HIS A 82 -12.57 1.19 -5.36
CA HIS A 82 -13.03 -0.04 -4.74
C HIS A 82 -12.68 -1.24 -5.62
N MET A 83 -12.09 -2.28 -5.02
CA MET A 83 -12.08 -3.60 -5.64
C MET A 83 -13.46 -4.22 -5.44
N GLU A 84 -14.11 -4.64 -6.53
CA GLU A 84 -15.31 -5.47 -6.39
C GLU A 84 -14.91 -6.78 -5.71
N SER A 85 -15.61 -7.15 -4.64
CA SER A 85 -15.37 -8.42 -3.95
C SER A 85 -15.78 -9.57 -4.88
N GLN A 86 -14.83 -10.42 -5.22
CA GLN A 86 -15.14 -11.75 -5.74
C GLN A 86 -15.48 -12.70 -4.59
N ASP A 87 -16.03 -13.87 -4.92
CA ASP A 87 -16.44 -14.92 -3.99
C ASP A 87 -15.46 -15.12 -2.81
N ASP A 88 -16.00 -15.15 -1.59
CA ASP A 88 -15.26 -15.19 -0.32
C ASP A 88 -14.45 -16.49 -0.10
N PHE A 89 -14.63 -17.50 -0.97
CA PHE A 89 -14.00 -18.82 -0.85
C PHE A 89 -12.48 -18.78 -0.57
N LEU A 90 -11.75 -17.90 -1.27
CA LEU A 90 -10.30 -17.76 -1.08
C LEU A 90 -9.96 -17.13 0.26
N LEU A 91 -10.74 -16.12 0.68
CA LEU A 91 -10.56 -15.48 1.97
C LEU A 91 -10.83 -16.49 3.09
N ASP A 92 -11.90 -17.28 3.00
CA ASP A 92 -12.22 -18.32 3.99
C ASP A 92 -11.12 -19.37 4.12
N THR A 93 -10.55 -19.81 2.99
CA THR A 93 -9.39 -20.71 2.99
C THR A 93 -8.19 -20.10 3.72
N VAL A 94 -7.94 -18.81 3.53
CA VAL A 94 -6.84 -18.08 4.18
C VAL A 94 -7.11 -17.84 5.67
N LYS A 95 -8.36 -17.60 6.09
CA LYS A 95 -8.75 -17.49 7.51
C LYS A 95 -8.40 -18.77 8.28
N GLU A 96 -8.71 -19.93 7.70
CA GLU A 96 -8.42 -21.23 8.29
C GLU A 96 -6.91 -21.50 8.35
N LYS A 97 -6.19 -21.23 7.25
CA LYS A 97 -4.77 -21.55 7.15
C LYS A 97 -3.85 -20.60 7.91
N TYR A 98 -4.17 -19.31 7.94
CA TYR A 98 -3.33 -18.25 8.50
C TYR A 98 -4.07 -17.47 9.58
N HIS A 99 -4.73 -18.19 10.50
CA HIS A 99 -5.60 -17.61 11.54
C HIS A 99 -4.99 -16.41 12.28
N ARG A 100 -3.76 -16.55 12.81
CA ARG A 100 -3.07 -15.46 13.53
C ARG A 100 -2.86 -14.22 12.67
N THR A 101 -2.54 -14.43 11.40
CA THR A 101 -2.34 -13.33 10.46
C THR A 101 -3.64 -12.67 10.07
N TYR A 102 -4.71 -13.45 9.93
CA TYR A 102 -6.04 -12.90 9.72
C TYR A 102 -6.52 -12.09 10.94
N GLU A 103 -6.21 -12.50 12.17
CA GLU A 103 -6.46 -11.67 13.37
C GLU A 103 -5.73 -10.33 13.32
N CYS A 104 -4.48 -10.30 12.83
CA CYS A 104 -3.75 -9.05 12.60
C CYS A 104 -4.44 -8.20 11.52
N THR A 105 -4.83 -8.80 10.39
CA THR A 105 -5.56 -8.12 9.32
C THR A 105 -6.88 -7.54 9.81
N LYS A 106 -7.62 -8.24 10.68
CA LYS A 106 -8.84 -7.74 11.33
C LYS A 106 -8.59 -6.50 12.18
N LYS A 107 -7.47 -6.44 12.92
CA LYS A 107 -7.10 -5.23 13.67
C LYS A 107 -6.83 -4.05 12.74
N ILE A 108 -6.16 -4.31 11.62
CA ILE A 108 -5.92 -3.30 10.57
C ILE A 108 -7.26 -2.84 9.97
N GLN A 109 -8.17 -3.75 9.63
CA GLN A 109 -9.49 -3.40 9.11
C GLN A 109 -10.25 -2.47 10.05
N THR A 110 -10.36 -2.82 11.34
CA THR A 110 -11.03 -1.99 12.34
C THR A 110 -10.38 -0.62 12.48
N TYR A 111 -9.05 -0.57 12.44
CA TYR A 111 -8.30 0.69 12.49
C TYR A 111 -8.61 1.57 11.29
N ILE A 112 -8.54 1.00 10.08
CA ILE A 112 -8.76 1.72 8.84
C ILE A 112 -10.21 2.22 8.74
N GLU A 113 -11.20 1.40 9.12
CA GLU A 113 -12.60 1.79 9.14
C GLU A 113 -12.87 2.95 10.09
N ARG A 114 -12.17 2.99 11.24
CA ARG A 114 -12.34 4.06 12.24
C ARG A 114 -11.63 5.36 11.86
N GLU A 115 -10.39 5.28 11.41
CA GLU A 115 -9.57 6.49 11.17
C GLU A 115 -9.80 7.10 9.78
N TYR A 116 -10.23 6.30 8.80
CA TYR A 116 -10.36 6.71 7.40
C TYR A 116 -11.76 6.50 6.82
N GLU A 117 -12.74 6.08 7.65
CA GLU A 117 -14.13 5.81 7.24
C GLU A 117 -14.25 4.82 6.05
N HIS A 118 -13.25 3.94 5.92
CA HIS A 118 -13.13 3.04 4.79
C HIS A 118 -13.21 1.58 5.22
N LYS A 119 -14.23 0.89 4.74
CA LYS A 119 -14.41 -0.54 5.01
C LYS A 119 -13.70 -1.39 3.97
N LEU A 120 -12.73 -2.17 4.42
CA LEU A 120 -12.00 -3.10 3.55
C LEU A 120 -12.90 -4.21 3.01
N THR A 121 -12.74 -4.46 1.72
CA THR A 121 -13.38 -5.55 0.97
C THR A 121 -12.72 -6.90 1.27
N SER A 122 -13.38 -8.00 0.91
CA SER A 122 -12.83 -9.35 1.08
C SER A 122 -11.51 -9.54 0.34
N ASP A 123 -11.37 -8.98 -0.85
CA ASP A 123 -10.14 -9.03 -1.64
C ASP A 123 -9.00 -8.26 -0.98
N GLU A 124 -9.28 -7.10 -0.37
CA GLU A 124 -8.29 -6.32 0.36
C GLU A 124 -7.84 -7.01 1.65
N LEU A 125 -8.78 -7.65 2.36
CA LEU A 125 -8.46 -8.50 3.50
C LEU A 125 -7.58 -9.66 3.08
N LEU A 126 -7.94 -10.38 2.02
CA LEU A 126 -7.18 -11.50 1.48
C LEU A 126 -5.75 -11.08 1.11
N TYR A 127 -5.65 -9.97 0.36
CA TYR A 127 -4.40 -9.37 -0.04
C TYR A 127 -3.52 -9.05 1.17
N LEU A 128 -4.03 -8.28 2.14
CA LEU A 128 -3.28 -7.92 3.35
C LEU A 128 -2.85 -9.16 4.13
N THR A 129 -3.74 -10.14 4.34
CA THR A 129 -3.41 -11.35 5.10
C THR A 129 -2.26 -12.12 4.43
N ILE A 130 -2.28 -12.30 3.10
CA ILE A 130 -1.20 -13.00 2.39
C ILE A 130 0.13 -12.25 2.50
N HIS A 131 0.11 -10.92 2.35
CA HIS A 131 1.32 -10.11 2.37
C HIS A 131 1.93 -10.00 3.78
N ILE A 132 1.09 -9.89 4.82
CA ILE A 132 1.54 -9.93 6.22
C ILE A 132 2.12 -11.32 6.55
N GLU A 133 1.46 -12.40 6.13
CA GLU A 133 1.93 -13.77 6.40
C GLU A 133 3.34 -13.99 5.83
N ARG A 134 3.60 -13.46 4.62
CA ARG A 134 4.89 -13.59 3.96
C ARG A 134 6.02 -12.83 4.66
N VAL A 135 5.74 -11.63 5.15
CA VAL A 135 6.78 -10.83 5.84
C VAL A 135 7.04 -11.35 7.25
N VAL A 136 6.00 -11.78 7.96
CA VAL A 136 6.12 -12.31 9.33
C VAL A 136 6.87 -13.64 9.36
N LYS A 137 6.65 -14.53 8.38
CA LYS A 137 7.39 -15.80 8.29
C LYS A 137 8.89 -15.67 8.08
N GLN A 138 9.37 -14.47 7.78
CA GLN A 138 10.77 -14.19 7.46
C GLN A 138 11.38 -13.08 8.33
N ALA A 139 10.62 -12.62 9.33
CA ALA A 139 11.10 -11.69 10.33
C ALA A 139 11.82 -12.41 11.47
#